data_AF-A0AAD9KTD5-F1
#
_entry.id   AF-A0AAD9KTD5-F1
#
_cell.length_a   1.000
_cell.length_b   1.000
_cell.length_c   1.000
_cell.angle_alpha   90.00
_cell.angle_beta   90.00
_cell.angle_gamma   90.00
#
_symmetry.space_group_name_H-M   'P 1'
#
loop_
_entity.id
_entity.type
_entity.pdbx_description
1 polymer ?
#
loop_
_entity_poly.entity_id
_entity_poly.type
_entity_poly.pdbx_seq_one_letter_code
_entity_poly.pdbx_strand_id
1 'polypeptide(L)'
;MVSKRQDMNEMTPQDGTSYVPVEDWQAHLGPFYRTFVRIKVYQHFSFKAAHPGKVFVKTCVDSPVTTFNLMVGDVCELPRSAPVAVTAPGMTAQCQWYLHDSIREYVPEDQKDILCPLPSVPKPAACVTKAEKKIWCRGYRSKASSLGTDASTNISWLSIFDFNNFTDAASSTALAECLSQANCLKELGAVIVDIGTNDLSCPGVDPALLASRIVSFGKSVLALPTVSEVVLCQLLPRVAICPTGRRRFPVRADFNDARFVVNRTLEGLTRDLTHIQYWRHWGMHADWEQYCDRFGVHLNAVGMRKYVRSIRGAAQFAAKQW
;
A
#
# COMPACT_ATOMS: atom_id res chain seq x y z
N MET A 1 44.84 3.32 -20.18
CA MET A 1 44.19 2.06 -20.58
C MET A 1 42.70 2.21 -20.32
N VAL A 2 41.92 2.36 -21.40
CA VAL A 2 40.46 2.50 -21.34
C VAL A 2 39.90 1.10 -21.09
N SER A 3 39.45 0.83 -19.87
CA SER A 3 38.71 -0.38 -19.55
C SER A 3 37.33 -0.25 -20.19
N LYS A 4 37.05 -1.12 -21.17
CA LYS A 4 35.75 -1.22 -21.83
C LYS A 4 34.67 -1.40 -20.74
N ARG A 5 33.65 -0.55 -20.77
CA ARG A 5 32.37 -0.84 -20.11
C ARG A 5 31.84 -2.12 -20.74
N GLN A 6 31.77 -3.20 -19.96
CA GLN A 6 30.92 -4.33 -20.30
C GLN A 6 29.47 -3.87 -20.17
N ASP A 7 28.70 -4.09 -21.23
CA ASP A 7 27.26 -3.86 -21.26
C ASP A 7 26.60 -4.75 -20.21
N MET A 8 26.13 -4.15 -19.10
CA MET A 8 25.37 -4.84 -18.06
C MET A 8 23.92 -5.09 -18.49
N ASN A 9 23.72 -5.94 -19.49
CA ASN A 9 22.44 -6.59 -19.74
C ASN A 9 22.51 -8.03 -19.21
N GLU A 10 22.67 -8.19 -17.90
CA GLU A 10 22.74 -9.52 -17.26
C GLU A 10 21.59 -9.67 -16.27
N MET A 11 20.50 -10.26 -16.77
CA MET A 11 19.41 -10.81 -15.96
C MET A 11 19.91 -12.00 -15.14
N THR A 12 19.39 -12.16 -13.93
CA THR A 12 19.52 -13.39 -13.14
C THR A 12 19.07 -14.60 -13.98
N PRO A 13 19.91 -15.63 -14.20
CA PRO A 13 19.50 -16.82 -14.92
C PRO A 13 18.40 -17.58 -14.18
N GLN A 14 17.62 -18.38 -14.91
CA GLN A 14 16.46 -19.11 -14.37
C GLN A 14 16.81 -20.03 -13.19
N ASP A 15 18.08 -20.43 -13.08
CA ASP A 15 18.62 -21.30 -12.04
C ASP A 15 18.85 -20.60 -10.68
N GLY A 16 18.65 -19.28 -10.58
CA GLY A 16 18.83 -18.51 -9.35
C GLY A 16 20.26 -18.05 -9.09
N THR A 17 21.17 -18.22 -10.06
CA THR A 17 22.53 -17.69 -9.97
C THR A 17 22.51 -16.16 -9.98
N SER A 18 23.07 -15.52 -8.97
CA SER A 18 23.18 -14.05 -8.95
C SER A 18 24.60 -13.65 -9.28
N TYR A 19 24.79 -12.80 -10.30
CA TYR A 19 26.09 -12.19 -10.61
C TYR A 19 26.56 -11.21 -9.53
N VAL A 20 25.60 -10.61 -8.82
CA VAL A 20 25.85 -9.77 -7.65
C VAL A 20 25.47 -10.56 -6.40
N PRO A 21 26.41 -10.91 -5.51
CA PRO A 21 26.09 -11.62 -4.28
C PRO A 21 25.05 -10.84 -3.48
N VAL A 22 23.91 -11.49 -3.18
CA VAL A 22 22.90 -10.91 -2.30
C VAL A 22 23.17 -11.43 -0.90
N GLU A 23 23.26 -10.52 0.06
CA GLU A 23 23.69 -10.80 1.42
C GLU A 23 22.54 -10.54 2.40
N ASP A 24 22.25 -11.49 3.30
CA ASP A 24 21.22 -11.30 4.33
C ASP A 24 21.79 -10.53 5.54
N TRP A 25 21.94 -9.23 5.36
CA TRP A 25 22.35 -8.30 6.41
C TRP A 25 21.41 -8.29 7.61
N GLN A 26 20.13 -8.62 7.41
CA GLN A 26 19.15 -8.62 8.49
C GLN A 26 19.35 -9.82 9.42
N ALA A 27 19.53 -11.03 8.89
CA ALA A 27 19.87 -12.20 9.70
C ALA A 27 21.25 -12.07 10.33
N HIS A 28 22.21 -11.48 9.61
CA HIS A 28 23.58 -11.31 10.08
C HIS A 28 23.73 -10.31 11.23
N LEU A 29 23.04 -9.18 11.15
CA LEU A 29 23.07 -8.15 12.20
C LEU A 29 22.00 -8.36 13.29
N GLY A 30 20.99 -9.20 13.02
CA GLY A 30 19.87 -9.47 13.92
C GLY A 30 20.26 -9.86 15.35
N PRO A 31 21.28 -10.69 15.59
CA PRO A 31 21.73 -11.04 16.95
C PRO A 31 22.27 -9.84 17.75
N PHE A 32 22.82 -8.83 17.06
CA PHE A 32 23.54 -7.71 17.67
C PHE A 32 22.67 -6.46 17.85
N TYR A 33 21.50 -6.41 17.21
CA TYR A 33 20.62 -5.25 17.22
C TYR A 33 19.16 -5.60 17.52
N ARG A 34 18.53 -4.76 18.33
CA ARG A 34 17.10 -4.81 18.62
C ARG A 34 16.32 -4.13 17.50
N THR A 35 15.14 -4.66 17.20
CA THR A 35 14.19 -3.99 16.30
C THR A 35 13.76 -2.64 16.87
N PHE A 36 13.92 -1.58 16.09
CA PHE A 36 13.45 -0.25 16.47
C PHE A 36 11.92 -0.19 16.41
N VAL A 37 11.28 -0.09 17.57
CA VAL A 37 9.81 -0.05 17.66
C VAL A 37 9.26 1.33 17.31
N ARG A 38 8.07 1.37 16.71
CA ARG A 38 7.33 2.61 16.40
C ARG A 38 8.12 3.59 15.51
N ILE A 39 8.95 3.09 14.60
CA ILE A 39 9.76 3.92 13.70
C ILE A 39 8.97 5.04 13.00
N LYS A 40 7.71 4.77 12.65
CA LYS A 40 6.80 5.72 11.98
C LYS A 40 6.39 6.94 12.81
N VAL A 41 6.63 6.94 14.13
CA VAL A 41 6.30 8.08 15.01
C VAL A 41 7.37 9.18 14.93
N TYR A 42 8.58 8.82 14.49
CA TYR A 42 9.73 9.71 14.46
C TYR A 42 9.99 10.18 13.03
N GLN A 43 10.29 11.46 12.88
CA GLN A 43 10.54 12.10 11.58
C GLN A 43 12.04 12.29 11.30
N HIS A 44 12.86 12.40 12.35
CA HIS A 44 14.29 12.59 12.22
C HIS A 44 15.05 11.52 12.97
N PHE A 45 16.07 10.96 12.32
CA PHE A 45 16.99 9.97 12.85
C PHE A 45 18.40 10.47 12.68
N SER A 46 19.23 10.34 13.70
CA SER A 46 20.66 10.61 13.60
C SER A 46 21.46 9.56 14.35
N PHE A 47 22.63 9.24 13.79
CA PHE A 47 23.60 8.29 14.31
C PHE A 47 24.91 9.03 14.51
N LYS A 48 25.62 8.73 15.59
CA LYS A 48 26.89 9.40 15.92
C LYS A 48 27.97 8.34 16.12
N ALA A 49 29.13 8.55 15.51
CA ALA A 49 30.29 7.67 15.66
C ALA A 49 30.73 7.51 17.13
N ALA A 50 30.61 8.59 17.93
CA ALA A 50 30.91 8.56 19.38
C ALA A 50 29.91 7.71 20.21
N HIS A 51 28.78 7.33 19.63
CA HIS A 51 27.71 6.59 20.31
C HIS A 51 27.20 5.43 19.43
N PRO A 52 28.06 4.44 19.15
CA PRO A 52 27.68 3.28 18.36
C PRO A 52 26.49 2.55 19.03
N GLY A 53 25.57 2.04 18.20
CA GLY A 53 24.37 1.39 18.69
C GLY A 53 23.26 2.34 19.18
N LYS A 54 23.52 3.64 19.35
CA LYS A 54 22.49 4.59 19.76
C LYS A 54 21.91 5.33 18.55
N VAL A 55 20.59 5.43 18.53
CA VAL A 55 19.85 6.26 17.59
C VAL A 55 19.19 7.41 18.34
N PHE A 56 19.39 8.62 17.82
CA PHE A 56 18.80 9.84 18.34
C PHE A 56 17.63 10.23 17.44
N VAL A 57 16.44 10.32 18.02
CA VAL A 57 15.19 10.51 17.27
C VAL A 57 14.39 11.71 17.75
N LYS A 58 13.62 12.28 16.82
CA LYS A 58 12.68 13.37 17.07
C LYS A 58 11.33 13.07 16.41
N THR A 59 10.23 13.45 17.04
CA THR A 59 8.87 13.30 16.48
C THR A 59 8.53 14.37 15.44
N CYS A 60 9.14 15.54 15.55
CA CYS A 60 9.15 16.64 14.57
C CYS A 60 10.42 17.50 14.76
N VAL A 61 10.65 18.47 13.88
CA VAL A 61 11.89 19.29 13.89
C VAL A 61 12.18 19.96 15.24
N ASP A 62 11.14 20.49 15.90
CA ASP A 62 11.24 21.24 17.17
C ASP A 62 11.14 20.36 18.42
N SER A 63 10.83 19.07 18.24
CA SER A 63 10.71 18.16 19.38
C SER A 63 12.06 17.87 20.05
N PRO A 64 12.06 17.61 21.37
CA PRO A 64 13.26 17.20 22.08
C PRO A 64 13.80 15.87 21.53
N VAL A 65 15.13 15.74 21.55
CA VAL A 65 15.80 14.52 21.10
C VAL A 65 15.60 13.41 22.13
N THR A 66 15.06 12.28 21.68
CA THR A 66 15.00 11.03 22.46
C THR A 66 16.10 10.09 21.98
N THR A 67 16.70 9.32 22.87
CA THR A 67 17.78 8.37 22.51
C THR A 67 17.34 6.94 22.77
N PHE A 68 17.63 6.04 21.84
CA PHE A 68 17.38 4.61 21.99
C PHE A 68 18.68 3.85 21.75
N ASN A 69 18.99 2.89 22.63
CA ASN A 69 20.06 1.94 22.38
C ASN A 69 19.50 0.72 21.63
N LEU A 70 19.98 0.53 20.41
CA LEU A 70 19.63 -0.60 19.56
C LEU A 70 20.57 -1.79 19.77
N MET A 71 21.79 -1.58 20.25
CA MET A 71 22.77 -2.65 20.34
C MET A 71 22.47 -3.61 21.50
N VAL A 72 22.70 -4.89 21.26
CA VAL A 72 22.68 -5.97 22.23
C VAL A 72 24.14 -6.39 22.41
N GLY A 73 24.78 -5.94 23.49
CA GLY A 73 26.20 -6.24 23.77
C GLY A 73 27.15 -5.08 23.51
N ASP A 74 28.43 -5.41 23.36
CA ASP A 74 29.53 -4.47 23.10
C ASP A 74 29.81 -4.37 21.59
N VAL A 75 30.28 -3.22 21.14
CA VAL A 75 30.76 -3.00 19.76
C VAL A 75 31.85 -3.99 19.38
N CYS A 76 32.66 -4.44 20.35
CA CYS A 76 33.72 -5.41 20.13
C CYS A 76 33.19 -6.78 19.66
N GLU A 77 31.92 -7.08 19.92
CA GLU A 77 31.26 -8.34 19.55
C GLU A 77 30.66 -8.30 18.14
N LEU A 78 30.67 -7.13 17.48
CA LEU A 78 30.12 -7.01 16.12
C LEU A 78 30.91 -7.85 15.12
N PRO A 79 30.21 -8.45 14.13
CA PRO A 79 30.87 -9.20 13.08
C PRO A 79 31.74 -8.26 12.26
N ARG A 80 33.01 -8.66 12.06
CA ARG A 80 34.00 -7.91 11.25
C ARG A 80 34.03 -8.35 9.80
N SER A 81 33.35 -9.44 9.48
CA SER A 81 33.22 -9.99 8.13
C SER A 81 31.82 -9.75 7.60
N ALA A 82 31.69 -9.66 6.27
CA ALA A 82 30.39 -9.63 5.60
C ALA A 82 29.61 -10.94 5.83
N PRO A 83 28.27 -10.91 5.75
CA PRO A 83 27.43 -12.10 5.72
C PRO A 83 27.75 -13.02 4.54
N VAL A 84 27.34 -14.28 4.66
CA VAL A 84 27.41 -15.24 3.54
C VAL A 84 26.35 -14.87 2.50
N ALA A 85 26.74 -14.89 1.24
CA ALA A 85 25.82 -14.66 0.12
C ALA A 85 24.70 -15.72 0.11
N VAL A 86 23.48 -15.26 -0.05
CA VAL A 86 22.28 -16.09 -0.17
C VAL A 86 22.04 -16.43 -1.63
N THR A 87 21.84 -17.72 -1.90
CA THR A 87 21.39 -18.18 -3.22
C THR A 87 19.91 -17.88 -3.37
N ALA A 88 19.55 -17.14 -4.43
CA ALA A 88 18.14 -16.88 -4.70
C ALA A 88 17.44 -18.19 -5.09
N PRO A 89 16.23 -18.46 -4.59
CA PRO A 89 15.40 -19.50 -5.17
C PRO A 89 15.12 -19.07 -6.62
N GLY A 90 15.56 -19.87 -7.59
CA GLY A 90 15.38 -19.59 -9.01
C GLY A 90 13.92 -19.31 -9.40
N MET A 91 13.69 -18.96 -10.66
CA MET A 91 12.36 -18.55 -11.12
C MET A 91 11.34 -19.68 -10.99
N THR A 92 10.17 -19.39 -10.43
CA THR A 92 9.05 -20.33 -10.38
C THR A 92 8.50 -20.61 -11.78
N ALA A 93 7.94 -21.81 -12.01
CA ALA A 93 7.33 -22.18 -13.29
C ALA A 93 6.27 -21.15 -13.74
N GLN A 94 5.44 -20.68 -12.81
CA GLN A 94 4.43 -19.64 -13.10
C GLN A 94 5.07 -18.34 -13.60
N CYS A 95 6.18 -17.91 -13.00
CA CYS A 95 6.89 -16.70 -13.40
C CYS A 95 7.56 -16.86 -14.78
N GLN A 96 8.16 -18.03 -15.05
CA GLN A 96 8.73 -18.35 -16.36
C GLN A 96 7.67 -18.28 -17.47
N TRP A 97 6.51 -18.90 -17.26
CA TRP A 97 5.40 -18.86 -18.22
C TRP A 97 4.78 -17.47 -18.37
N TYR A 98 4.71 -16.67 -17.29
CA TYR A 98 4.27 -15.27 -17.39
C TYR A 98 5.21 -14.42 -18.24
N LEU A 99 6.53 -14.55 -18.06
CA LEU A 99 7.49 -13.83 -18.91
C LEU A 99 7.33 -14.24 -20.38
N HIS A 100 7.27 -15.53 -20.67
CA HIS A 100 7.13 -16.03 -22.03
C HIS A 100 5.81 -15.61 -22.70
N ASP A 101 4.67 -15.75 -22.01
CA ASP A 101 3.36 -15.56 -22.63
C ASP A 101 2.86 -14.11 -22.58
N SER A 102 3.23 -13.35 -21.54
CA SER A 102 2.68 -12.01 -21.28
C SER A 102 3.68 -10.88 -21.49
N ILE A 103 4.99 -11.15 -21.44
CA ILE A 103 6.01 -10.10 -21.55
C ILE A 103 6.78 -10.17 -22.88
N ARG A 104 6.95 -11.38 -23.44
CA ARG A 104 7.77 -11.62 -24.64
C ARG A 104 7.43 -10.73 -25.83
N GLU A 105 6.16 -10.35 -26.04
CA GLU A 105 5.77 -9.47 -27.16
C GLU A 105 6.34 -8.05 -27.05
N TYR A 106 6.68 -7.60 -25.85
CA TYR A 106 7.25 -6.28 -25.58
C TYR A 106 8.78 -6.26 -25.60
N VAL A 107 9.41 -7.43 -25.77
CA VAL A 107 10.87 -7.58 -25.79
C VAL A 107 11.39 -7.50 -27.23
N PRO A 108 12.48 -6.74 -27.50
CA PRO A 108 13.15 -6.74 -28.80
C PRO A 108 13.49 -8.14 -29.30
N GLU A 109 13.36 -8.38 -30.61
CA GLU A 109 13.44 -9.74 -31.18
C GLU A 109 14.74 -10.48 -30.85
N ASP A 110 15.84 -9.75 -30.80
CA ASP A 110 17.19 -10.23 -30.46
C ASP A 110 17.35 -10.59 -28.97
N GLN A 111 16.43 -10.17 -28.11
CA GLN A 111 16.48 -10.40 -26.67
C GLN A 111 15.39 -11.35 -26.16
N LYS A 112 14.41 -11.72 -26.99
CA LYS A 112 13.26 -12.54 -26.57
C LYS A 112 13.67 -13.88 -25.98
N ASP A 113 14.63 -14.57 -26.60
CA ASP A 113 15.10 -15.88 -26.14
C ASP A 113 16.06 -15.82 -24.95
N ILE A 114 16.50 -14.61 -24.58
CA ILE A 114 17.34 -14.38 -23.41
C ILE A 114 16.46 -13.99 -22.22
N LEU A 115 15.55 -13.03 -22.41
CA LEU A 115 14.73 -12.47 -21.32
C LEU A 115 13.44 -13.26 -21.07
N CYS A 116 12.86 -13.85 -22.11
CA CYS A 116 11.57 -14.54 -22.06
C CYS A 116 11.60 -15.86 -22.86
N PRO A 117 12.56 -16.76 -22.60
CA PRO A 117 12.66 -18.04 -23.31
C PRO A 117 11.44 -18.93 -23.05
N LEU A 118 11.21 -19.88 -23.96
CA LEU A 118 10.21 -20.92 -23.76
C LEU A 118 10.57 -21.76 -22.51
N PRO A 119 9.71 -21.85 -21.49
CA PRO A 119 10.01 -22.62 -20.30
C PRO A 119 10.13 -24.12 -20.61
N SER A 120 11.13 -24.78 -20.02
CA SER A 120 11.30 -26.24 -20.12
C SER A 120 10.33 -27.03 -19.22
N VAL A 121 9.75 -26.36 -18.24
CA VAL A 121 8.76 -26.92 -17.32
C VAL A 121 7.35 -26.86 -17.93
N PRO A 122 6.50 -27.89 -17.74
CA PRO A 122 5.13 -27.86 -18.24
C PRO A 122 4.37 -26.63 -17.75
N LYS A 123 3.56 -26.05 -18.63
CA LYS A 123 2.69 -24.92 -18.27
C LYS A 123 1.78 -25.34 -17.13
N PRO A 124 1.82 -24.66 -15.97
CA PRO A 124 0.85 -24.90 -14.91
C PRO A 124 -0.55 -24.78 -15.49
N ALA A 125 -1.44 -25.73 -15.16
CA ALA A 125 -2.81 -25.74 -15.69
C ALA A 125 -3.44 -24.36 -15.49
N ALA A 126 -3.77 -23.70 -16.61
CA ALA A 126 -4.36 -22.38 -16.58
C ALA A 126 -5.73 -22.46 -15.90
N CYS A 127 -5.91 -21.73 -14.81
CA CYS A 127 -7.25 -21.30 -14.45
C CYS A 127 -7.72 -20.38 -15.59
N VAL A 128 -8.82 -20.74 -16.25
CA VAL A 128 -9.34 -20.01 -17.43
C VAL A 128 -9.61 -18.55 -17.06
N THR A 129 -8.80 -17.61 -17.56
CA THR A 129 -9.03 -16.17 -17.39
C THR A 129 -9.60 -15.58 -18.68
N LYS A 130 -10.90 -15.27 -18.67
CA LYS A 130 -11.53 -14.32 -19.61
C LYS A 130 -10.88 -12.94 -19.40
N ALA A 131 -10.82 -12.12 -20.45
CA ALA A 131 -10.28 -10.74 -20.43
C ALA A 131 -10.56 -10.03 -19.09
N GLU A 132 -9.50 -9.81 -18.32
CA GLU A 132 -9.56 -9.35 -16.93
C GLU A 132 -9.67 -7.82 -16.90
N LYS A 133 -10.75 -7.30 -16.29
CA LYS A 133 -10.87 -5.86 -16.02
C LYS A 133 -10.16 -5.54 -14.71
N LYS A 134 -9.17 -4.66 -14.76
CA LYS A 134 -8.43 -4.18 -13.59
C LYS A 134 -9.21 -3.07 -12.92
N ILE A 135 -9.62 -3.31 -11.68
CA ILE A 135 -10.15 -2.28 -10.78
C ILE A 135 -8.97 -1.77 -9.97
N TRP A 136 -8.95 -0.48 -9.60
CA TRP A 136 -7.97 0.04 -8.63
C TRP A 136 -8.62 0.43 -7.29
N CYS A 137 -8.07 0.05 -6.14
CA CYS A 137 -8.58 0.33 -4.80
C CYS A 137 -7.44 0.78 -3.89
N ARG A 138 -7.60 1.94 -3.25
CA ARG A 138 -6.78 2.36 -2.11
C ARG A 138 -7.56 2.11 -0.83
N GLY A 139 -6.97 1.38 0.13
CA GLY A 139 -7.64 0.99 1.38
C GLY A 139 -6.67 0.67 2.52
N TYR A 140 -7.23 0.66 3.74
CA TYR A 140 -6.56 0.68 5.04
C TYR A 140 -5.57 -0.47 5.32
N ARG A 141 -4.57 -0.19 6.18
CA ARG A 141 -3.56 -1.16 6.66
C ARG A 141 -4.17 -2.28 7.51
N SER A 142 -4.40 -3.45 6.94
CA SER A 142 -4.21 -4.76 7.61
C SER A 142 -3.95 -5.83 6.56
N LYS A 143 -3.27 -6.93 6.95
CA LYS A 143 -2.71 -7.99 6.10
C LYS A 143 -3.67 -8.48 4.98
N ALA A 144 -3.68 -7.80 3.84
CA ALA A 144 -4.44 -8.18 2.65
C ALA A 144 -3.58 -8.96 1.63
N SER A 145 -2.35 -9.32 1.98
CA SER A 145 -1.40 -10.01 1.09
C SER A 145 -1.71 -11.50 0.86
N SER A 146 -2.90 -12.00 1.22
CA SER A 146 -3.20 -13.44 1.13
C SER A 146 -4.68 -13.79 0.96
N LEU A 147 -5.43 -13.08 0.13
CA LEU A 147 -6.75 -13.55 -0.31
C LEU A 147 -6.67 -13.93 -1.79
N GLY A 148 -6.72 -15.25 -2.02
CA GLY A 148 -6.52 -15.87 -3.32
C GLY A 148 -7.55 -15.48 -4.37
N THR A 149 -7.19 -15.80 -5.61
CA THR A 149 -8.04 -15.80 -6.79
C THR A 149 -9.29 -16.67 -6.55
N ASP A 150 -10.45 -16.04 -6.36
CA ASP A 150 -11.75 -16.71 -6.47
C ASP A 150 -12.19 -16.61 -7.94
N ALA A 151 -12.17 -17.76 -8.62
CA ALA A 151 -12.44 -17.91 -10.05
C ALA A 151 -13.91 -17.60 -10.46
N SER A 152 -14.76 -17.16 -9.51
CA SER A 152 -16.18 -16.89 -9.76
C SER A 152 -16.50 -15.44 -10.18
N THR A 153 -15.54 -14.51 -10.16
CA THR A 153 -15.75 -13.13 -10.62
C THR A 153 -14.59 -12.65 -11.50
N ASN A 154 -14.87 -12.16 -12.72
CA ASN A 154 -13.92 -11.59 -13.70
C ASN A 154 -13.24 -10.27 -13.25
N ILE A 155 -12.82 -10.16 -11.98
CA ILE A 155 -12.19 -8.97 -11.39
C ILE A 155 -10.78 -9.38 -10.96
N SER A 156 -9.74 -8.87 -11.64
CA SER A 156 -8.36 -9.07 -11.17
C SER A 156 -8.13 -8.21 -9.93
N TRP A 157 -7.69 -8.83 -8.84
CA TRP A 157 -7.46 -8.14 -7.58
C TRP A 157 -6.18 -7.30 -7.60
N LEU A 158 -6.32 -6.14 -6.97
CA LEU A 158 -5.37 -5.05 -6.85
C LEU A 158 -4.15 -5.28 -5.96
N SER A 159 -3.11 -4.53 -6.31
CA SER A 159 -2.06 -4.05 -5.42
C SER A 159 -2.59 -2.92 -4.51
N ILE A 160 -2.71 -3.16 -3.21
CA ILE A 160 -2.97 -2.11 -2.21
C ILE A 160 -1.64 -1.41 -1.87
N PHE A 161 -1.48 -0.14 -2.21
CA PHE A 161 -0.33 0.68 -1.81
C PHE A 161 -0.70 1.68 -0.69
N ASP A 162 0.19 1.77 0.32
CA ASP A 162 0.04 2.50 1.60
C ASP A 162 0.78 3.86 1.53
N PHE A 163 0.08 4.99 1.64
CA PHE A 163 0.69 6.34 1.74
C PHE A 163 -0.04 7.20 2.77
N ASN A 164 0.73 7.86 3.66
CA ASN A 164 0.23 8.65 4.79
C ASN A 164 0.36 10.18 4.56
N ASN A 165 -0.67 10.91 5.03
CA ASN A 165 -0.75 12.36 5.36
C ASN A 165 -1.05 13.37 4.24
N PHE A 166 -2.19 14.10 4.33
CA PHE A 166 -2.32 15.49 3.87
C PHE A 166 -2.08 16.45 5.04
N THR A 167 -0.97 17.20 5.00
CA THR A 167 -0.86 18.50 5.70
C THR A 167 -0.18 19.52 4.78
N ASP A 168 -0.57 20.79 4.90
CA ASP A 168 -0.65 21.86 3.87
C ASP A 168 0.65 22.39 3.21
N ALA A 169 1.61 21.54 2.91
CA ALA A 169 2.65 21.82 1.91
C ALA A 169 3.13 20.57 1.16
N ALA A 170 2.88 19.38 1.73
CA ALA A 170 3.20 18.07 1.15
C ALA A 170 2.03 17.44 0.38
N SER A 171 0.89 18.15 0.27
CA SER A 171 -0.36 17.67 -0.36
C SER A 171 -0.27 17.53 -1.88
N SER A 172 0.65 18.22 -2.56
CA SER A 172 0.89 18.03 -3.99
C SER A 172 1.58 16.70 -4.29
N THR A 173 2.46 16.21 -3.40
CA THR A 173 3.26 15.00 -3.61
C THR A 173 2.48 13.71 -3.48
N ALA A 174 1.67 13.51 -2.43
CA ALA A 174 0.89 12.27 -2.27
C ALA A 174 -0.23 12.13 -3.31
N LEU A 175 -0.81 13.26 -3.74
CA LEU A 175 -1.75 13.32 -4.87
C LEU A 175 -1.06 13.06 -6.20
N ALA A 176 0.09 13.70 -6.44
CA ALA A 176 0.88 13.49 -7.66
C ALA A 176 1.43 12.06 -7.73
N GLU A 177 1.81 11.44 -6.62
CA GLU A 177 2.23 10.03 -6.56
C GLU A 177 1.06 9.10 -6.86
N CYS A 178 -0.13 9.38 -6.32
CA CYS A 178 -1.33 8.59 -6.57
C CYS A 178 -1.74 8.68 -8.05
N LEU A 179 -1.70 9.88 -8.63
CA LEU A 179 -1.92 10.11 -10.06
C LEU A 179 -0.82 9.48 -10.92
N SER A 180 0.44 9.53 -10.48
CA SER A 180 1.58 8.89 -11.15
C SER A 180 1.42 7.37 -11.19
N GLN A 181 0.96 6.74 -10.11
CA GLN A 181 0.73 5.30 -10.07
C GLN A 181 -0.47 4.88 -10.89
N ALA A 182 -1.55 5.68 -10.88
CA ALA A 182 -2.71 5.44 -11.75
C ALA A 182 -2.34 5.57 -13.23
N ASN A 183 -1.47 6.52 -13.60
CA ASN A 183 -0.94 6.68 -14.96
C ASN A 183 -0.10 5.49 -15.45
N CYS A 184 0.50 4.71 -14.54
CA CYS A 184 1.25 3.52 -14.93
C CYS A 184 0.35 2.32 -15.29
N LEU A 185 -0.96 2.39 -15.05
CA LEU A 185 -1.88 1.28 -15.23
C LEU A 185 -2.70 1.48 -16.51
N LYS A 186 -2.30 0.80 -17.59
CA LYS A 186 -2.82 0.98 -18.95
C LYS A 186 -4.31 0.58 -19.17
N GLU A 187 -5.01 0.04 -18.16
CA GLU A 187 -6.33 -0.61 -18.34
C GLU A 187 -7.27 -0.50 -17.11
N LEU A 188 -7.39 0.68 -16.49
CA LEU A 188 -8.22 0.83 -15.28
C LEU A 188 -9.65 1.28 -15.57
N GLY A 189 -10.58 0.35 -15.76
CA GLY A 189 -11.99 0.72 -15.96
C GLY A 189 -12.58 1.61 -14.86
N ALA A 190 -12.35 1.24 -13.59
CA ALA A 190 -12.90 1.94 -12.43
C ALA A 190 -11.88 2.06 -11.29
N VAL A 191 -11.99 3.15 -10.52
CA VAL A 191 -11.12 3.46 -9.37
C VAL A 191 -11.95 3.67 -8.11
N ILE A 192 -11.67 2.90 -7.07
CA ILE A 192 -12.29 2.99 -5.75
C ILE A 192 -11.33 3.71 -4.81
N VAL A 193 -11.84 4.77 -4.18
CA VAL A 193 -11.09 5.70 -3.35
C VAL A 193 -11.62 5.65 -1.93
N ASP A 194 -10.86 5.04 -1.01
CA ASP A 194 -11.08 5.13 0.44
C ASP A 194 -9.93 5.89 1.09
N ILE A 195 -10.16 7.19 1.37
CA ILE A 195 -9.19 8.14 1.93
C ILE A 195 -9.89 9.09 2.91
N GLY A 196 -9.12 9.92 3.62
CA GLY A 196 -9.67 11.03 4.43
C GLY A 196 -9.75 10.77 5.92
N THR A 197 -9.73 9.51 6.40
CA THR A 197 -9.84 9.25 7.85
C THR A 197 -8.62 9.74 8.65
N ASN A 198 -7.42 9.70 8.06
CA ASN A 198 -6.22 10.24 8.70
C ASN A 198 -6.22 11.77 8.69
N ASP A 199 -6.62 12.36 7.58
CA ASP A 199 -6.67 13.82 7.39
C ASP A 199 -7.69 14.44 8.35
N LEU A 200 -8.85 13.80 8.51
CA LEU A 200 -9.86 14.19 9.48
C LEU A 200 -9.40 14.04 10.95
N SER A 201 -8.35 13.26 11.20
CA SER A 201 -7.78 13.12 12.55
C SER A 201 -6.92 14.33 12.95
N CYS A 202 -6.52 15.16 11.99
CA CYS A 202 -5.76 16.38 12.27
C CYS A 202 -6.68 17.42 12.95
N PRO A 203 -6.26 18.00 14.09
CA PRO A 203 -6.98 19.11 14.72
C PRO A 203 -7.13 20.29 13.76
N GLY A 204 -8.29 20.97 13.81
CA GLY A 204 -8.54 22.17 12.99
C GLY A 204 -8.95 21.91 11.54
N VAL A 205 -8.99 20.66 11.07
CA VAL A 205 -9.50 20.34 9.74
C VAL A 205 -11.01 20.54 9.69
N ASP A 206 -11.45 21.39 8.74
CA ASP A 206 -12.85 21.57 8.37
C ASP A 206 -13.36 20.33 7.59
N PRO A 207 -14.36 19.60 8.12
CA PRO A 207 -14.93 18.42 7.46
C PRO A 207 -15.53 18.71 6.08
N ALA A 208 -16.15 19.88 5.88
CA ALA A 208 -16.80 20.20 4.60
C ALA A 208 -15.76 20.49 3.51
N LEU A 209 -14.70 21.22 3.87
CA LEU A 209 -13.55 21.43 3.00
C LEU A 209 -12.85 20.10 2.66
N LEU A 210 -12.67 19.20 3.64
CA LEU A 210 -12.08 17.88 3.38
C LEU A 210 -12.90 17.08 2.36
N ALA A 211 -14.24 17.05 2.50
CA ALA A 211 -15.10 16.39 1.52
C ALA A 211 -14.95 17.00 0.11
N SER A 212 -14.90 18.33 0.00
CA SER A 212 -14.64 19.03 -1.26
C SER A 212 -13.29 18.65 -1.88
N ARG A 213 -12.23 18.53 -1.06
CA ARG A 213 -10.90 18.09 -1.50
C ARG A 213 -10.92 16.64 -2.01
N ILE A 214 -11.64 15.73 -1.34
CA ILE A 214 -11.79 14.34 -1.78
C ILE A 214 -12.53 14.25 -3.12
N VAL A 215 -13.59 15.03 -3.33
CA VAL A 215 -14.30 15.09 -4.61
C VAL A 215 -13.43 15.67 -5.72
N SER A 216 -12.69 16.74 -5.43
CA SER A 216 -11.73 17.33 -6.38
C SER A 216 -10.65 16.33 -6.78
N PHE A 217 -10.18 15.50 -5.83
CA PHE A 217 -9.30 14.39 -6.15
C PHE A 217 -9.97 13.36 -7.05
N GLY A 218 -11.20 12.93 -6.75
CA GLY A 218 -11.96 12.01 -7.60
C GLY A 218 -12.10 12.51 -9.04
N LYS A 219 -12.36 13.81 -9.24
CA LYS A 219 -12.38 14.45 -10.56
C LYS A 219 -11.03 14.38 -11.27
N SER A 220 -9.94 14.56 -10.53
CA SER A 220 -8.58 14.47 -11.09
C SER A 220 -8.23 13.04 -11.51
N VAL A 221 -8.70 12.04 -10.76
CA VAL A 221 -8.57 10.62 -11.10
C VAL A 221 -9.41 10.26 -12.32
N LEU A 222 -10.64 10.76 -12.42
CA LEU A 222 -11.52 10.54 -13.57
C LEU A 222 -10.99 11.19 -14.86
N ALA A 223 -10.19 12.25 -14.74
CA ALA A 223 -9.55 12.88 -15.90
C ALA A 223 -8.44 12.02 -16.53
N LEU A 224 -8.05 10.91 -15.90
CA LEU A 224 -7.06 9.99 -16.45
C LEU A 224 -7.67 9.20 -17.63
N PRO A 225 -7.00 9.10 -18.79
CA PRO A 225 -7.58 8.49 -20.00
C PRO A 225 -8.03 7.04 -19.84
N THR A 226 -7.44 6.32 -18.89
CA THR A 226 -7.74 4.92 -18.64
C THR A 226 -8.94 4.73 -17.73
N VAL A 227 -9.35 5.75 -16.97
CA VAL A 227 -10.38 5.70 -15.92
C VAL A 227 -11.72 6.19 -16.43
N SER A 228 -12.76 5.36 -16.33
CA SER A 228 -14.11 5.73 -16.75
C SER A 228 -15.10 5.88 -15.59
N GLU A 229 -14.77 5.37 -14.40
CA GLU A 229 -15.61 5.47 -13.21
C GLU A 229 -14.75 5.68 -11.97
N VAL A 230 -15.21 6.52 -11.05
CA VAL A 230 -14.61 6.72 -9.74
C VAL A 230 -15.64 6.49 -8.65
N VAL A 231 -15.30 5.69 -7.65
CA VAL A 231 -16.15 5.43 -6.48
C VAL A 231 -15.48 5.98 -5.24
N LEU A 232 -16.09 6.98 -4.62
CA LEU A 232 -15.64 7.57 -3.36
C LEU A 232 -16.30 6.84 -2.19
N CYS A 233 -15.51 6.17 -1.36
CA CYS A 233 -16.01 5.43 -0.21
C CYS A 233 -16.32 6.33 0.98
N GLN A 234 -17.34 5.91 1.72
CA GLN A 234 -17.70 6.47 3.02
C GLN A 234 -16.56 6.33 4.03
N LEU A 235 -16.24 7.41 4.76
CA LEU A 235 -15.32 7.34 5.89
C LEU A 235 -15.94 6.51 7.02
N LEU A 236 -15.16 5.55 7.51
CA LEU A 236 -15.55 4.64 8.57
C LEU A 236 -15.46 5.30 9.97
N PRO A 237 -16.31 4.90 10.94
CA PRO A 237 -16.22 5.37 12.32
C PRO A 237 -14.88 5.00 12.97
N ARG A 238 -14.55 5.70 14.05
CA ARG A 238 -13.47 5.31 14.98
C ARG A 238 -14.00 5.24 16.40
N VAL A 239 -13.47 4.33 17.20
CA VAL A 239 -13.88 4.15 18.60
C VAL A 239 -12.92 4.95 19.48
N ALA A 240 -13.45 5.96 20.17
CA ALA A 240 -12.65 6.82 21.05
C ALA A 240 -12.22 6.11 22.35
N ILE A 241 -12.96 5.08 22.78
CA ILE A 241 -12.75 4.37 24.04
C ILE A 241 -12.76 2.85 23.78
N CYS A 242 -11.62 2.19 23.95
CA CYS A 242 -11.58 0.72 23.92
C CYS A 242 -12.43 0.16 25.07
N PRO A 243 -13.20 -0.93 24.89
CA PRO A 243 -13.98 -1.59 25.94
C PRO A 243 -13.18 -1.95 27.20
N THR A 244 -11.85 -2.02 27.08
CA THR A 244 -10.91 -2.32 28.18
C THR A 244 -10.50 -1.10 29.02
N GLY A 245 -11.06 0.09 28.78
CA GLY A 245 -10.83 1.30 29.59
C GLY A 245 -9.45 1.96 29.48
N ARG A 246 -8.55 1.42 28.65
CA ARG A 246 -7.21 2.01 28.44
C ARG A 246 -7.26 3.12 27.40
N ARG A 247 -6.86 4.35 27.76
CA ARG A 247 -6.67 5.47 26.81
C ARG A 247 -5.63 5.08 25.76
N ARG A 248 -6.00 5.09 24.47
CA ARG A 248 -5.07 4.84 23.35
C ARG A 248 -5.49 5.58 22.09
N PHE A 249 -4.45 6.06 21.39
CA PHE A 249 -4.45 6.96 20.22
C PHE A 249 -5.37 8.18 20.36
N PRO A 250 -4.86 9.42 20.25
CA PRO A 250 -5.71 10.60 20.32
C PRO A 250 -6.58 10.65 19.05
N VAL A 251 -7.71 9.96 19.08
CA VAL A 251 -8.82 10.20 18.16
C VAL A 251 -9.46 11.49 18.65
N ARG A 252 -9.63 12.46 17.75
CA ARG A 252 -10.35 13.71 18.03
C ARG A 252 -11.71 13.38 18.67
N ALA A 253 -12.07 14.05 19.76
CA ALA A 253 -13.28 13.71 20.53
C ALA A 253 -14.55 13.77 19.66
N ASP A 254 -14.57 14.67 18.69
CA ASP A 254 -15.63 14.92 17.71
C ASP A 254 -15.38 14.20 16.36
N PHE A 255 -14.43 13.25 16.27
CA PHE A 255 -14.07 12.62 15.00
C PHE A 255 -15.29 12.02 14.29
N ASN A 256 -16.17 11.33 15.02
CA ASN A 256 -17.33 10.67 14.42
C ASN A 256 -18.41 11.65 13.94
N ASP A 257 -18.54 12.80 14.62
CA ASP A 257 -19.43 13.90 14.24
C ASP A 257 -18.88 14.60 12.98
N ALA A 258 -17.59 14.92 13.00
CA ALA A 258 -16.86 15.45 11.86
C ALA A 258 -16.95 14.52 10.65
N ARG A 259 -16.77 13.21 10.85
CA ARG A 259 -16.90 12.17 9.83
C ARG A 259 -18.32 12.11 9.28
N PHE A 260 -19.34 12.29 10.12
CA PHE A 260 -20.72 12.38 9.66
C PHE A 260 -20.92 13.57 8.70
N VAL A 261 -20.34 14.73 9.02
CA VAL A 261 -20.33 15.89 8.12
C VAL A 261 -19.62 15.57 6.81
N VAL A 262 -18.41 14.99 6.83
CA VAL A 262 -17.68 14.58 5.60
C VAL A 262 -18.56 13.69 4.73
N ASN A 263 -19.13 12.62 5.31
CA ASN A 263 -19.93 11.64 4.57
C ASN A 263 -21.19 12.24 3.95
N ARG A 264 -21.89 13.11 4.69
CA ARG A 264 -23.08 13.82 4.19
C ARG A 264 -22.72 14.79 3.06
N THR A 265 -21.60 15.50 3.20
CA THR A 265 -21.13 16.44 2.18
C THR A 265 -20.63 15.69 0.94
N LEU A 266 -19.89 14.59 1.08
CA LEU A 266 -19.48 13.73 -0.02
C LEU A 266 -20.69 13.28 -0.85
N GLU A 267 -21.70 12.70 -0.19
CA GLU A 267 -22.91 12.25 -0.86
C GLU A 267 -23.64 13.37 -1.59
N GLY A 268 -23.72 14.56 -0.99
CA GLY A 268 -24.33 15.73 -1.61
C GLY A 268 -23.55 16.20 -2.84
N LEU A 269 -22.23 16.30 -2.74
CA LEU A 269 -21.36 16.76 -3.81
C LEU A 269 -21.25 15.79 -4.98
N THR A 270 -21.41 14.49 -4.75
CA THR A 270 -21.34 13.47 -5.81
C THR A 270 -22.67 13.20 -6.49
N ARG A 271 -23.80 13.66 -5.93
CA ARG A 271 -25.15 13.30 -6.40
C ARG A 271 -25.37 13.60 -7.89
N ASP A 272 -24.86 14.73 -8.35
CA ASP A 272 -25.07 15.22 -9.71
C ASP A 272 -23.82 15.05 -10.59
N LEU A 273 -22.80 14.34 -10.09
CA LEU A 273 -21.59 14.06 -10.88
C LEU A 273 -21.78 12.78 -11.68
N THR A 274 -21.62 12.89 -12.99
CA THR A 274 -21.50 11.73 -13.87
C THR A 274 -20.16 11.03 -13.61
N HIS A 275 -20.17 9.70 -13.58
CA HIS A 275 -18.99 8.85 -13.41
C HIS A 275 -18.24 8.98 -12.07
N ILE A 276 -18.78 9.74 -11.09
CA ILE A 276 -18.26 9.78 -9.71
C ILE A 276 -19.37 9.42 -8.75
N GLN A 277 -19.22 8.29 -8.08
CA GLN A 277 -20.26 7.70 -7.27
C GLN A 277 -19.84 7.67 -5.80
N TYR A 278 -20.78 7.91 -4.90
CA TYR A 278 -20.55 7.74 -3.46
C TYR A 278 -21.00 6.36 -2.99
N TRP A 279 -20.10 5.63 -2.32
CA TRP A 279 -20.37 4.28 -1.82
C TRP A 279 -20.49 4.25 -0.30
N ARG A 280 -21.67 3.83 0.17
CA ARG A 280 -21.95 3.57 1.58
C ARG A 280 -21.58 2.14 1.94
N HIS A 281 -20.88 1.96 3.06
CA HIS A 281 -20.48 0.64 3.55
C HIS A 281 -21.64 -0.06 4.28
N TRP A 282 -22.61 -0.56 3.50
CA TRP A 282 -23.77 -1.29 4.01
C TRP A 282 -23.35 -2.49 4.88
N GLY A 283 -24.00 -2.64 6.05
CA GLY A 283 -23.73 -3.74 6.98
C GLY A 283 -22.54 -3.52 7.93
N MET A 284 -21.94 -2.33 7.92
CA MET A 284 -20.91 -1.89 8.87
C MET A 284 -21.39 -0.78 9.84
N HIS A 285 -22.66 -0.38 9.78
CA HIS A 285 -23.19 0.72 10.61
C HIS A 285 -23.61 0.28 12.02
N ALA A 286 -24.27 -0.87 12.13
CA ALA A 286 -24.65 -1.43 13.43
C ALA A 286 -23.44 -2.09 14.07
N ASP A 287 -23.21 -1.79 15.34
CA ASP A 287 -22.15 -2.38 16.17
C ASP A 287 -20.76 -2.22 15.57
N TRP A 288 -20.42 -1.04 15.05
CA TRP A 288 -19.11 -0.82 14.45
C TRP A 288 -17.94 -1.17 15.38
N GLU A 289 -18.14 -1.00 16.69
CA GLU A 289 -17.13 -1.23 17.71
C GLU A 289 -16.58 -2.67 17.70
N GLN A 290 -17.42 -3.68 17.43
CA GLN A 290 -16.97 -5.07 17.33
C GLN A 290 -16.17 -5.37 16.06
N TYR A 291 -16.14 -4.46 15.08
CA TYR A 291 -15.33 -4.59 13.86
C TYR A 291 -14.00 -3.86 13.95
N CYS A 292 -13.78 -3.07 15.00
CA CYS A 292 -12.51 -2.41 15.25
C CYS A 292 -11.51 -3.32 15.95
N ASP A 293 -10.23 -3.05 15.71
CA ASP A 293 -9.15 -3.62 16.48
C ASP A 293 -9.11 -3.04 17.89
N ARG A 294 -8.16 -3.52 18.70
CA ARG A 294 -7.96 -3.07 20.08
C ARG A 294 -7.64 -1.57 20.22
N PHE A 295 -7.36 -0.87 19.11
CA PHE A 295 -7.04 0.55 19.11
C PHE A 295 -8.22 1.42 18.64
N GLY A 296 -9.32 0.83 18.16
CA GLY A 296 -10.51 1.59 17.74
C GLY A 296 -10.31 2.38 16.44
N VAL A 297 -9.14 2.27 15.81
CA VAL A 297 -8.76 3.03 14.61
C VAL A 297 -8.78 2.13 13.38
N HIS A 298 -8.27 0.90 13.50
CA HIS A 298 -8.24 -0.06 12.40
C HIS A 298 -9.32 -1.11 12.54
N LEU A 299 -9.62 -1.79 11.43
CA LEU A 299 -10.50 -2.95 11.43
C LEU A 299 -9.78 -4.17 11.99
N ASN A 300 -10.48 -4.96 12.81
CA ASN A 300 -10.04 -6.30 13.17
C ASN A 300 -10.31 -7.29 12.02
N ALA A 301 -10.00 -8.57 12.22
CA ALA A 301 -10.15 -9.59 11.18
C ALA A 301 -11.61 -9.77 10.69
N VAL A 302 -12.61 -9.64 11.58
CA VAL A 302 -14.03 -9.72 11.22
C VAL A 302 -14.44 -8.49 10.42
N GLY A 303 -14.06 -7.31 10.91
CA GLY A 303 -14.30 -6.04 10.25
C GLY A 303 -13.68 -5.97 8.86
N MET A 304 -12.44 -6.45 8.70
CA MET A 304 -11.76 -6.47 7.40
C MET A 304 -12.48 -7.37 6.40
N ARG A 305 -12.97 -8.55 6.81
CA ARG A 305 -13.77 -9.41 5.93
C ARG A 305 -15.06 -8.73 5.47
N LYS A 306 -15.74 -7.99 6.35
CA LYS A 306 -16.93 -7.21 5.98
C LYS A 306 -16.59 -6.06 5.03
N TYR A 307 -15.52 -5.33 5.32
CA TYR A 307 -15.05 -4.23 4.47
C TYR A 307 -14.71 -4.71 3.07
N VAL A 308 -13.94 -5.80 2.92
CA VAL A 308 -13.63 -6.38 1.61
C VAL A 308 -14.90 -6.76 0.84
N ARG A 309 -15.90 -7.35 1.49
CA ARG A 309 -17.20 -7.63 0.86
C ARG A 309 -17.92 -6.36 0.41
N SER A 310 -17.82 -5.29 1.19
CA SER A 310 -18.40 -3.98 0.84
C SER A 310 -17.69 -3.34 -0.36
N ILE A 311 -16.35 -3.36 -0.38
CA ILE A 311 -15.55 -2.88 -1.53
C ILE A 311 -15.84 -3.70 -2.79
N ARG A 312 -16.05 -5.01 -2.66
CA ARG A 312 -16.50 -5.84 -3.78
C ARG A 312 -17.87 -5.38 -4.31
N GLY A 313 -18.79 -5.01 -3.43
CA GLY A 313 -20.06 -4.41 -3.82
C GLY A 313 -19.87 -3.10 -4.59
N ALA A 314 -18.96 -2.23 -4.14
CA ALA A 314 -18.61 -0.98 -4.80
C ALA A 314 -18.07 -1.21 -6.22
N ALA A 315 -17.14 -2.16 -6.34
CA ALA A 315 -16.58 -2.60 -7.62
C ALA A 315 -17.66 -3.11 -8.58
N GLN A 316 -18.56 -3.97 -8.10
CA GLN A 316 -19.66 -4.51 -8.89
C GLN A 316 -20.67 -3.42 -9.29
N PHE A 317 -20.89 -2.44 -8.42
CA PHE A 317 -21.77 -1.31 -8.71
C PHE A 317 -21.20 -0.42 -9.82
N ALA A 318 -19.90 -0.09 -9.74
CA ALA A 318 -19.20 0.63 -10.81
C ALA A 318 -19.25 -0.13 -12.14
N ALA A 319 -19.07 -1.47 -12.10
CA ALA A 319 -19.07 -2.30 -13.29
C ALA A 319 -20.45 -2.48 -13.95
N LYS A 320 -21.56 -2.20 -13.24
CA LYS A 320 -22.94 -2.33 -13.76
C LYS A 320 -23.46 -1.08 -14.47
N GLN A 321 -22.74 0.05 -14.40
CA GLN A 321 -23.11 1.27 -15.12
C GLN A 321 -22.54 1.33 -16.55
N TRP A 322 -22.02 0.19 -17.03
CA TRP A 322 -21.49 -0.04 -18.37
C TRP A 322 -22.38 -1.02 -19.11
#